data_AF-A0A2V9BI28-F1
#
_entry.id   AF-A0A2V9BI28-F1
#
_cell.length_a   1.000
_cell.length_b   1.000
_cell.length_c   1.000
_cell.angle_alpha   90.00
_cell.angle_beta   90.00
_cell.angle_gamma   90.00
#
_symmetry.space_group_name_H-M   'P 1'
#
loop_
_entity.id
_entity.type
_entity.pdbx_description
1 polymer ?
#
loop_
_entity_poly.entity_id
_entity_poly.type
_entity_poly.pdbx_seq_one_letter_code
_entity_poly.pdbx_strand_id
1 'polypeptide(L)'
;MPDEKNFFAGLVDFSFQQQLMRRLVKVLYIIGILGGLICVVTYVVLGSQQSPAEGLINFGVGIVSFFVGILIWRGLLELALLIQRIADSIERATHS
;
A
#
# COMPACT_ATOMS: atom_id res chain seq x y z
N MET A 1 -3.38 22.31 17.44
CA MET A 1 -2.65 21.43 16.51
C MET A 1 -3.46 21.32 15.22
N PRO A 2 -3.20 22.17 14.21
CA PRO A 2 -4.01 22.27 12.98
C PRO A 2 -3.59 21.31 11.85
N ASP A 3 -2.42 20.67 11.94
CA ASP A 3 -1.81 19.94 10.83
C ASP A 3 -2.51 18.61 10.49
N GLU A 4 -3.11 17.95 11.49
CA GLU A 4 -3.80 16.66 11.29
C GLU A 4 -5.10 16.84 10.49
N LYS A 5 -5.84 17.92 10.74
CA LYS A 5 -7.12 18.19 10.06
C LYS A 5 -6.92 18.47 8.56
N ASN A 6 -5.81 19.13 8.20
CA ASN A 6 -5.44 19.37 6.79
C ASN A 6 -5.02 18.08 6.07
N PHE A 7 -4.41 17.12 6.78
CA PHE A 7 -4.01 15.84 6.19
C PHE A 7 -5.23 14.97 5.82
N PHE A 8 -6.21 14.86 6.72
CA PHE A 8 -7.46 14.14 6.44
C PHE A 8 -8.36 14.86 5.44
N ALA A 9 -8.41 16.20 5.48
CA ALA A 9 -9.14 16.98 4.48
C ALA A 9 -8.53 16.81 3.07
N GLY A 10 -7.21 16.84 2.94
CA GLY A 10 -6.50 16.61 1.67
C GLY A 10 -6.44 15.15 1.21
N LEU A 11 -6.82 14.19 2.06
CA LEU A 11 -7.01 12.77 1.69
C LEU A 11 -8.39 12.53 1.05
N VAL A 12 -9.39 13.28 1.49
CA VAL A 12 -10.77 13.22 0.99
C VAL A 12 -10.94 14.13 -0.23
N ASP A 13 -10.18 15.22 -0.29
CA ASP A 13 -10.03 16.07 -1.47
C ASP A 13 -8.99 15.42 -2.39
N PHE A 14 -9.42 14.68 -3.42
CA PHE A 14 -8.59 13.90 -4.36
C PHE A 14 -7.54 14.71 -5.16
N SER A 15 -7.33 15.99 -4.81
CA SER A 15 -6.28 16.87 -5.33
C SER A 15 -4.93 16.56 -4.64
N PHE A 16 -4.29 15.47 -5.06
CA PHE A 16 -3.01 15.04 -4.50
C PHE A 16 -1.87 15.98 -4.87
N GLN A 17 -1.50 16.88 -3.95
CA GLN A 17 -0.27 17.67 -4.07
C GLN A 17 0.99 16.77 -4.04
N GLN A 18 1.99 17.13 -4.83
CA GLN A 18 3.20 16.35 -5.12
C GLN A 18 3.98 15.91 -3.87
N GLN A 19 4.02 16.74 -2.81
CA GLN A 19 4.64 16.38 -1.53
C GLN A 19 3.78 15.43 -0.68
N LEU A 20 2.45 15.58 -0.71
CA LEU A 20 1.53 14.70 -0.01
C LEU A 20 1.57 13.29 -0.61
N MET A 21 1.62 13.17 -1.94
CA MET A 21 1.68 11.85 -2.60
C MET A 21 2.93 11.05 -2.20
N ARG A 22 4.11 11.67 -2.14
CA ARG A 22 5.35 10.97 -1.76
C ARG A 22 5.32 10.48 -0.31
N ARG A 23 4.65 11.23 0.58
CA ARG A 23 4.43 10.84 1.98
C ARG A 23 3.36 9.75 2.10
N LEU A 24 2.28 9.90 1.34
CA LEU A 24 1.16 8.95 1.26
C LEU A 24 1.64 7.58 0.82
N VAL A 25 2.44 7.50 -0.24
CA VAL A 25 3.02 6.25 -0.77
C VAL A 25 3.78 5.49 0.32
N LYS A 26 4.55 6.21 1.14
CA LYS A 26 5.31 5.63 2.25
C LYS A 26 4.40 5.10 3.37
N VAL A 27 3.35 5.84 3.70
CA VAL A 27 2.35 5.44 4.70
C VAL A 27 1.53 4.24 4.21
N LEU A 28 1.06 4.26 2.96
CA LEU A 28 0.36 3.14 2.33
C LEU A 28 1.25 1.90 2.30
N TYR A 29 2.54 2.03 1.99
CA TYR A 29 3.51 0.93 2.04
C TYR A 29 3.56 0.27 3.43
N ILE A 30 3.67 1.07 4.48
CA ILE A 30 3.71 0.58 5.87
C ILE A 30 2.38 -0.09 6.23
N ILE A 31 1.23 0.53 5.90
CA ILE A 31 -0.10 -0.04 6.16
C ILE A 31 -0.30 -1.35 5.39
N GLY A 32 0.15 -1.42 4.13
CA GLY A 32 0.08 -2.63 3.32
C GLY A 32 0.91 -3.78 3.90
N ILE A 33 2.11 -3.49 4.42
CA ILE A 33 2.92 -4.49 5.14
C ILE A 33 2.22 -4.96 6.41
N LEU A 34 1.71 -4.04 7.23
CA LEU A 34 1.02 -4.36 8.48
C LEU A 34 -0.25 -5.18 8.22
N GLY A 35 -1.07 -4.77 7.24
CA GLY A 35 -2.28 -5.48 6.83
C GLY A 35 -1.97 -6.85 6.26
N GLY A 36 -0.93 -6.97 5.42
CA GLY A 36 -0.46 -8.25 4.90
C GLY A 36 -0.03 -9.20 6.01
N LEU A 37 0.71 -8.71 7.01
CA LEU A 37 1.14 -9.49 8.17
C LEU A 37 -0.06 -10.00 8.98
N ILE A 38 -1.04 -9.12 9.26
CA ILE A 38 -2.26 -9.48 9.98
C ILE A 38 -3.07 -10.53 9.21
N CYS A 39 -3.21 -10.38 7.90
CA CYS A 39 -3.89 -11.36 7.06
C CYS A 39 -3.23 -12.74 7.15
N VAL A 40 -1.90 -12.82 7.01
CA VAL A 40 -1.17 -14.10 7.12
C VAL A 40 -1.42 -14.75 8.49
N VAL A 41 -1.26 -13.99 9.58
CA VAL A 41 -1.50 -14.50 10.93
C VAL A 41 -2.93 -15.00 11.09
N THR A 42 -3.91 -14.26 10.58
CA THR A 42 -5.33 -14.62 10.67
C THR A 42 -5.64 -15.91 9.90
N TYR A 43 -5.12 -16.05 8.67
CA TYR A 43 -5.29 -17.25 7.86
C TYR A 43 -4.65 -18.50 8.46
N VAL A 44 -3.50 -18.33 9.13
CA VAL A 44 -2.82 -19.43 9.84
C VAL A 44 -3.64 -19.85 11.06
N VAL A 45 -4.08 -18.89 11.89
CA VAL A 45 -4.88 -19.17 13.09
C VAL A 45 -6.22 -19.84 12.73
N LEU A 46 -6.91 -19.35 11.70
CA LEU A 46 -8.17 -19.95 11.24
C LEU A 46 -7.96 -21.35 10.65
N GLY A 47 -6.91 -21.56 9.85
CA GLY A 47 -6.59 -22.87 9.27
C GLY A 47 -6.19 -23.90 10.33
N SER A 48 -5.44 -23.50 11.35
CA SER A 48 -5.07 -24.36 12.48
C SER A 48 -6.26 -24.82 13.32
N GLN A 49 -7.35 -24.06 13.37
CA GLN A 49 -8.57 -24.42 14.12
C GLN A 49 -9.37 -25.54 13.42
N GLN A 50 -9.28 -25.67 12.09
CA GLN A 50 -9.96 -26.73 11.33
C GLN A 50 -9.13 -28.02 11.29
N SER A 51 -7.83 -27.93 10.98
CA SER A 51 -6.94 -29.07 10.98
C SER A 51 -5.47 -28.63 11.10
N PRO A 52 -4.63 -29.28 11.93
CA PRO A 52 -3.22 -28.93 12.07
C PRO A 52 -2.44 -28.96 10.75
N ALA A 53 -2.80 -29.86 9.85
CA ALA A 53 -2.17 -29.98 8.52
C ALA A 53 -2.52 -28.80 7.60
N GLU A 54 -3.76 -28.31 7.66
CA GLU A 54 -4.20 -27.14 6.89
C GLU A 54 -3.53 -25.85 7.38
N GLY A 55 -3.32 -25.71 8.69
CA GLY A 55 -2.54 -24.61 9.25
C GLY A 55 -1.11 -24.52 8.70
N LEU A 56 -0.44 -25.67 8.49
CA LEU A 56 0.91 -25.71 7.94
C LEU A 56 0.94 -25.33 6.44
N ILE A 57 -0.07 -25.77 5.68
CA ILE A 57 -0.22 -25.41 4.27
C ILE A 57 -0.51 -23.91 4.13
N ASN A 58 -1.44 -23.37 4.94
CA ASN A 58 -1.76 -21.94 4.96
C ASN A 58 -0.57 -21.08 5.39
N PHE A 59 0.34 -21.58 6.23
CA PHE A 59 1.57 -20.86 6.57
C PHE A 59 2.48 -20.69 5.35
N GLY A 60 2.72 -21.77 4.59
CA GLY A 60 3.52 -21.72 3.38
C GLY A 60 2.91 -20.83 2.30
N VAL A 61 1.61 -20.99 2.04
CA VAL A 61 0.86 -20.16 1.09
C VAL A 61 0.84 -18.71 1.55
N GLY A 62 0.60 -18.45 2.83
CA GLY A 62 0.57 -17.11 3.42
C GLY A 62 1.89 -16.35 3.24
N ILE A 63 3.03 -17.01 3.42
CA ILE A 63 4.35 -16.39 3.17
C ILE A 63 4.50 -16.00 1.69
N VAL A 64 4.15 -16.91 0.77
CA VAL A 64 4.26 -16.64 -0.68
C VAL A 64 3.31 -15.50 -1.07
N SER A 65 2.06 -15.55 -0.62
CA SER A 65 1.05 -14.51 -0.86
C SER A 65 1.46 -13.16 -0.29
N PHE A 66 2.12 -13.13 0.88
CA PHE A 66 2.64 -11.89 1.47
C PHE A 66 3.75 -11.28 0.61
N PHE A 67 4.68 -12.11 0.13
CA PHE A 67 5.76 -11.64 -0.73
C PHE A 67 5.25 -11.09 -2.06
N VAL A 68 4.32 -11.82 -2.70
CA VAL A 68 3.64 -11.38 -3.93
C VAL A 68 2.84 -10.10 -3.68
N GLY A 69 2.12 -10.02 -2.56
CA GLY A 69 1.36 -8.83 -2.14
C GLY A 69 2.26 -7.60 -2.00
N ILE A 70 3.42 -7.74 -1.36
CA ILE A 70 4.41 -6.65 -1.25
C ILE A 70 4.90 -6.21 -2.63
N LEU A 71 5.18 -7.16 -3.54
CA LEU A 71 5.65 -6.84 -4.88
C LEU A 71 4.59 -6.10 -5.70
N ILE A 72 3.34 -6.56 -5.67
CA ILE A 72 2.21 -5.89 -6.34
C ILE A 72 2.02 -4.49 -5.76
N TRP A 73 2.04 -4.37 -4.44
CA TRP A 73 1.89 -3.10 -3.75
C TRP A 73 3.01 -2.12 -4.12
N ARG A 74 4.27 -2.59 -4.14
CA ARG A 74 5.41 -1.80 -4.58
C ARG A 74 5.25 -1.35 -6.03
N GLY A 75 4.82 -2.25 -6.92
CA GLY A 75 4.56 -1.93 -8.33
C GLY A 75 3.48 -0.85 -8.49
N LEU A 76 2.36 -0.94 -7.77
CA LEU A 76 1.30 0.07 -7.78
C LEU A 76 1.80 1.44 -7.30
N LEU A 77 2.61 1.47 -6.24
CA LEU A 77 3.18 2.71 -5.72
C LEU A 77 4.21 3.33 -6.68
N GLU A 78 5.05 2.52 -7.31
CA GLU A 78 5.99 2.97 -8.35
C GLU A 78 5.24 3.52 -9.57
N LEU A 79 4.14 2.88 -9.99
CA LEU A 79 3.27 3.37 -11.06
C LEU A 79 2.59 4.69 -10.69
N ALA A 80 2.10 4.84 -9.46
CA ALA A 80 1.50 6.09 -8.99
C ALA A 80 2.50 7.26 -9.06
N LEU A 81 3.76 7.02 -8.66
CA LEU A 81 4.83 8.02 -8.76
C LEU A 81 5.21 8.31 -10.22
N LEU A 82 5.22 7.30 -11.09
CA LEU A 82 5.51 7.46 -12.52
C LEU A 82 4.45 8.33 -13.22
N ILE A 83 3.16 8.06 -12.98
CA ILE A 83 2.05 8.84 -13.54
C ILE A 83 2.18 10.31 -13.13
N GLN A 84 2.49 10.56 -11.86
CA GLN A 84 2.72 11.93 -11.38
C GLN A 84 3.90 12.60 -12.07
N ARG A 85 5.02 11.89 -12.21
CA ARG A 85 6.21 12.43 -12.89
C ARG A 85 5.91 12.80 -14.34
N ILE A 86 5.05 12.03 -15.00
CA ILE A 86 4.58 12.31 -16.36
C ILE A 86 3.71 13.58 -16.36
N ALA A 87 2.75 13.70 -15.44
CA ALA A 87 1.93 14.91 -15.31
C ALA A 87 2.79 16.18 -15.11
N ASP A 88 3.79 16.13 -14.21
CA ASP A 88 4.71 17.25 -13.97
C ASP A 88 5.57 17.61 -15.20
N SER A 89 5.89 16.61 -16.03
CA SER A 89 6.67 16.82 -17.25
C SER A 89 5.84 17.47 -18.35
N ILE A 90 4.55 17.12 -18.42
CA ILE A 90 3.60 17.71 -19.37
C ILE A 90 3.31 19.16 -18.96
N GLU A 91 3.04 19.43 -17.68
CA GLU A 91 2.77 20.78 -17.18
C GLU A 91 3.95 21.73 -17.47
N ARG A 92 5.19 21.27 -17.26
CA ARG A 92 6.40 22.04 -17.63
C ARG A 92 6.56 22.26 -19.12
N ALA A 93 6.15 21.31 -19.96
CA ALA A 93 6.23 21.44 -21.41
C ALA A 93 5.16 22.38 -21.98
N THR A 94 3.99 22.48 -21.32
CA THR A 94 2.88 23.34 -21.75
C THR A 94 3.01 24.79 -21.29
N HIS A 95 3.83 25.06 -20.27
CA HIS A 95 4.06 26.43 -19.77
C HIS A 95 5.30 27.14 -20.37
N SER A 96 5.86 26.61 -21.47
CA SER A 96 6.87 27.25 -22.32
C SER A 96 6.23 27.91 -23.54
#